data_AF-A0A0M3J4N7-F1
#
_entry.id   AF-A0A0M3J4N7-F1
#
_cell.length_a   1.000
_cell.length_b   1.000
_cell.length_c   1.000
_cell.angle_alpha   90.00
_cell.angle_beta   90.00
_cell.angle_gamma   90.00
#
_symmetry.space_group_name_H-M   'P 1'
#
loop_
_entity.id
_entity.type
_entity.pdbx_description
1 polymer ?
#
loop_
_entity_poly.entity_id
_entity_poly.type
_entity_poly.pdbx_seq_one_letter_code
_entity_poly.pdbx_strand_id
1 'polypeptide(L)'
;MVTNNQPTAPAVLTQEPFNAWDTLPHDQSIYNFSWPVPIFYRDYKDNYKSQSAKFKWLPPVGYSPCPASFAVSRKPTEVQMESAHWDMDNANASSFVRVEYDDIGYDRLMQRIRIKPDEFSLGDKIILLADRLAFLQRKMLRNEPFSYDRLMDVITTVLPGDTQFGMFEEAQKVIDPLELMFLDGPDYGLFKVLRLIYLHATRYLLLPYAVRYDLSDSVDEGRRLFEEMLQECATTATGVDKCNK
;
A
#
# COMPACT_ATOMS: atom_id res chain seq x y z
N MET A 1 13.61 3.98 7.66
CA MET A 1 12.71 5.13 7.85
C MET A 1 13.13 6.26 6.91
N VAL A 2 12.17 6.99 6.35
CA VAL A 2 12.36 8.18 5.52
C VAL A 2 11.96 9.39 6.36
N THR A 3 12.92 10.28 6.61
CA THR A 3 12.69 11.54 7.31
C THR A 3 12.63 12.66 6.29
N ASN A 4 11.45 13.27 6.12
CA ASN A 4 11.19 14.35 5.18
C ASN A 4 10.44 15.51 5.87
N ASN A 5 10.98 15.95 7.00
CA ASN A 5 10.39 17.02 7.80
C ASN A 5 10.89 18.42 7.44
N GLN A 6 11.88 18.54 6.56
CA GLN A 6 12.44 19.83 6.14
C GLN A 6 11.76 20.33 4.86
N PRO A 7 11.46 21.63 4.74
CA PRO A 7 10.82 22.18 3.53
C PRO A 7 11.70 22.13 2.27
N THR A 8 13.03 22.26 2.41
CA THR A 8 13.97 22.44 1.29
C THR A 8 15.11 21.42 1.25
N ALA A 9 15.35 20.70 2.34
CA ALA A 9 16.38 19.68 2.41
C ALA A 9 15.90 18.35 1.80
N PRO A 10 16.79 17.55 1.19
CA PRO A 10 16.45 16.20 0.76
C PRO A 10 16.03 15.31 1.94
N ALA A 11 15.15 14.34 1.68
CA ALA A 11 14.81 13.31 2.65
C ALA A 11 16.05 12.51 3.09
N VAL A 12 16.11 12.18 4.38
CA VAL A 12 17.16 11.35 4.98
C VAL A 12 16.64 9.93 5.15
N LEU A 13 17.40 8.93 4.71
CA LEU A 13 17.04 7.53 4.86
C LEU A 13 17.92 6.84 5.89
N THR A 14 17.26 6.07 6.75
CA THR A 14 17.87 5.12 7.67
C THR A 14 17.32 3.72 7.41
N GLN A 15 18.07 2.70 7.82
CA GLN A 15 17.65 1.31 7.71
C GLN A 15 17.71 0.61 9.06
N GLU A 16 16.79 -0.33 9.25
CA GLU A 16 16.76 -1.26 10.37
C GLU A 16 16.12 -2.58 9.92
N PRO A 17 16.38 -3.70 10.62
CA PRO A 17 15.64 -4.93 10.41
C PRO A 17 14.15 -4.75 10.71
N PHE A 18 13.31 -5.25 9.80
CA PHE A 18 11.86 -5.19 10.01
C PHE A 18 11.39 -6.17 11.10
N ASN A 19 11.94 -7.39 11.12
CA ASN A 19 11.59 -8.39 12.14
C ASN A 19 12.15 -8.03 13.52
N ALA A 20 11.69 -8.73 14.58
CA ALA A 20 12.08 -8.45 15.96
C ALA A 20 13.61 -8.46 16.12
N TRP A 21 14.17 -7.29 16.40
CA TRP A 21 15.61 -7.09 16.63
C TRP A 21 16.14 -8.12 17.63
N ASP A 22 15.42 -8.28 18.74
CA ASP A 22 15.79 -9.16 19.86
C ASP A 22 15.87 -10.66 19.48
N THR A 23 15.30 -11.04 18.34
CA THR A 23 15.35 -12.43 17.84
C THR A 23 16.51 -12.69 16.88
N LEU A 24 17.25 -11.63 16.52
CA LEU A 24 18.35 -11.73 15.58
C LEU A 24 19.64 -12.16 16.29
N PRO A 25 20.46 -13.02 15.66
CA PRO A 25 21.74 -13.44 16.24
C PRO A 25 22.78 -12.30 16.13
N HIS A 26 22.75 -11.36 17.09
CA HIS A 26 23.61 -10.17 17.11
C HIS A 26 25.10 -10.48 17.12
N ASP A 27 25.48 -11.61 17.70
CA ASP A 27 26.84 -12.13 17.77
C ASP A 27 27.36 -12.63 16.40
N GLN A 28 26.47 -12.87 15.43
CA GLN A 28 26.83 -13.45 14.13
C GLN A 28 26.86 -12.43 12.98
N SER A 29 26.38 -11.21 13.18
CA SER A 29 26.28 -10.22 12.10
C SER A 29 27.34 -9.11 12.19
N ILE A 30 28.37 -9.18 11.34
CA ILE A 30 29.39 -8.13 11.20
C ILE A 30 28.86 -6.79 10.67
N TYR A 31 27.66 -6.76 10.07
CA TYR A 31 27.02 -5.55 9.54
C TYR A 31 25.85 -5.08 10.40
N ASN A 32 25.72 -5.59 11.64
CA ASN A 32 24.64 -5.22 12.55
C ASN A 32 23.22 -5.26 11.92
N PHE A 33 22.98 -6.25 11.06
CA PHE A 33 21.77 -6.39 10.25
C PHE A 33 21.43 -5.13 9.45
N SER A 34 22.44 -4.61 8.74
CA SER A 34 22.28 -3.59 7.72
C SER A 34 22.79 -4.11 6.38
N TRP A 35 22.14 -3.69 5.30
CA TRP A 35 22.34 -4.19 3.96
C TRP A 35 22.69 -3.06 2.99
N PRO A 36 23.45 -3.35 1.92
CA PRO A 36 23.49 -2.46 0.77
C PRO A 36 22.14 -2.54 0.06
N VAL A 37 21.32 -1.49 0.19
CA VAL A 37 19.98 -1.49 -0.41
C VAL A 37 19.98 -0.62 -1.67
N PRO A 38 19.66 -1.17 -2.86
CA PRO A 38 19.35 -0.35 -4.00
C PRO A 38 18.01 0.31 -3.73
N ILE A 39 17.91 1.65 -3.68
CA ILE A 39 16.65 2.36 -3.50
C ILE A 39 16.28 3.05 -4.80
N PHE A 40 15.11 2.70 -5.33
CA PHE A 40 14.48 3.41 -6.42
C PHE A 40 13.47 4.40 -5.84
N TYR A 41 13.57 5.68 -6.17
CA TYR A 41 12.72 6.70 -5.58
C TYR A 41 12.23 7.71 -6.61
N ARG A 42 11.06 8.30 -6.36
CA ARG A 42 10.52 9.46 -7.08
C ARG A 42 10.40 10.62 -6.12
N ASP A 43 10.78 11.80 -6.58
CA ASP A 43 10.76 13.03 -5.79
C ASP A 43 10.06 14.16 -6.53
N TYR A 44 9.52 15.13 -5.80
CA TYR A 44 8.92 16.33 -6.38
C TYR A 44 9.85 17.05 -7.38
N LYS A 45 11.17 17.06 -7.11
CA LYS A 45 12.15 17.89 -7.82
C LYS A 45 12.34 17.51 -9.29
N ASP A 46 12.21 16.23 -9.64
CA ASP A 46 12.41 15.79 -11.02
C ASP A 46 11.28 14.96 -11.60
N ASN A 47 10.23 14.62 -10.83
CA ASN A 47 9.10 13.85 -11.35
C ASN A 47 8.42 14.53 -12.56
N TYR A 48 8.39 15.87 -12.60
CA TYR A 48 7.86 16.62 -13.75
C TYR A 48 8.75 16.56 -15.00
N LYS A 49 10.04 16.25 -14.84
CA LYS A 49 11.00 16.14 -15.96
C LYS A 49 11.02 14.74 -16.54
N SER A 50 11.01 13.74 -15.66
CA SER A 50 11.02 12.33 -16.02
C SER A 50 10.23 11.56 -14.97
N GLN A 51 9.15 10.89 -15.39
CA GLN A 51 8.36 10.00 -14.54
C GLN A 51 9.10 8.68 -14.20
N SER A 52 10.39 8.59 -14.53
CA SER A 52 11.26 7.48 -14.16
C SER A 52 11.69 7.57 -12.71
N ALA A 53 11.69 6.44 -12.00
CA ALA A 53 12.34 6.35 -10.70
C ALA A 53 13.86 6.57 -10.83
N LYS A 54 14.43 7.31 -9.88
CA LYS A 54 15.88 7.47 -9.71
C LYS A 54 16.44 6.39 -8.83
N PHE A 55 17.73 6.11 -8.99
CA PHE A 55 18.44 5.08 -8.24
C PHE A 55 19.44 5.71 -7.27
N LYS A 56 19.50 5.19 -6.03
CA LYS A 56 20.56 5.48 -5.05
C LYS A 56 20.89 4.22 -4.25
N TRP A 57 22.16 4.05 -3.87
CA TRP A 57 22.55 3.02 -2.91
C TRP A 57 22.40 3.56 -1.48
N LEU A 58 21.68 2.83 -0.63
CA LEU A 58 21.71 3.03 0.81
C LEU A 58 22.79 2.10 1.40
N PRO A 59 23.90 2.64 1.91
CA PRO A 59 24.98 1.81 2.45
C PRO A 59 24.59 1.18 3.80
N PRO A 60 25.21 0.05 4.17
CA PRO A 60 25.12 -0.51 5.52
C PRO A 60 25.52 0.50 6.60
N VAL A 61 24.96 0.36 7.80
CA VAL A 61 25.30 1.18 8.96
C VAL A 61 26.77 0.90 9.34
N GLY A 62 27.57 1.96 9.48
CA GLY A 62 29.01 1.84 9.79
C GLY A 62 29.90 1.60 8.56
N TYR A 63 29.34 1.53 7.35
CA TYR A 63 30.14 1.51 6.13
C TYR A 63 30.76 2.89 5.89
N SER A 64 32.09 3.00 6.06
CA SER A 64 32.83 4.19 5.66
C SER A 64 32.76 4.32 4.14
N PRO A 65 32.34 5.46 3.57
CA PRO A 65 32.31 5.62 2.13
C PRO A 65 33.69 5.37 1.54
N CYS A 66 33.73 4.75 0.35
CA CYS A 66 34.92 4.77 -0.49
C CYS A 66 35.41 6.23 -0.63
N PRO A 67 36.73 6.49 -0.63
CA PRO A 67 37.28 7.83 -0.68
C PRO A 67 36.61 8.65 -1.80
N ALA A 68 36.24 9.88 -1.46
CA ALA A 68 35.38 10.79 -2.22
C ALA A 68 35.90 11.22 -3.61
N SER A 69 36.88 10.52 -4.19
CA SER A 69 37.52 10.84 -5.47
C SER A 69 36.62 10.63 -6.70
N PHE A 70 35.38 10.17 -6.53
CA PHE A 70 34.41 9.96 -7.62
C PHE A 70 33.10 10.75 -7.47
N ALA A 71 32.95 11.56 -6.42
CA ALA A 71 31.76 12.39 -6.23
C ALA A 71 31.88 13.65 -7.10
N VAL A 72 31.34 13.59 -8.33
CA VAL A 72 31.17 14.78 -9.17
C VAL A 72 30.18 15.71 -8.47
N SER A 73 30.74 16.74 -7.81
CA SER A 73 30.00 17.78 -7.12
C SER A 73 29.27 18.69 -8.12
N ARG A 74 28.10 18.26 -8.60
CA ARG A 74 27.16 19.18 -9.26
C ARG A 74 26.36 19.91 -8.18
N LYS A 75 26.68 21.18 -7.94
CA LYS A 75 25.76 22.10 -7.24
C LYS A 75 24.50 22.21 -8.09
N PRO A 76 23.31 21.83 -7.60
CA PRO A 76 22.08 22.14 -8.29
C PRO A 76 21.86 23.65 -8.17
N THR A 77 21.60 24.29 -9.31
CA THR A 77 21.06 25.64 -9.38
C THR A 77 19.78 25.68 -8.53
N GLU A 78 19.74 26.57 -7.53
CA GLU A 78 18.55 26.78 -6.70
C GLU A 78 17.41 27.26 -7.59
N VAL A 79 16.46 26.36 -7.85
CA VAL A 79 15.11 26.72 -8.25
C VAL A 79 14.34 26.93 -6.95
N GLN A 80 14.00 28.17 -6.66
CA GLN A 80 13.02 28.49 -5.62
C GLN A 80 11.65 27.96 -6.06
N MET A 81 11.07 27.03 -5.29
CA MET A 81 9.62 26.76 -5.25
C MET A 81 9.24 25.95 -3.99
N GLU A 82 8.01 26.16 -3.55
CA GLU A 82 7.54 26.24 -2.15
C GLU A 82 7.17 24.90 -1.47
N SER A 83 7.26 24.88 -0.13
CA SER A 83 6.52 24.13 0.93
C SER A 83 5.85 22.74 0.71
N ALA A 84 5.99 22.03 -0.43
CA ALA A 84 5.21 20.85 -0.79
C ALA A 84 6.06 19.65 -1.29
N HIS A 85 7.22 19.40 -0.67
CA HIS A 85 8.12 18.31 -1.05
C HIS A 85 7.54 16.94 -0.65
N TRP A 86 7.19 16.11 -1.63
CA TRP A 86 6.88 14.70 -1.43
C TRP A 86 8.01 13.82 -1.98
N ASP A 87 8.16 12.64 -1.38
CA ASP A 87 9.06 11.58 -1.82
C ASP A 87 8.35 10.23 -1.74
N MET A 88 8.54 9.42 -2.77
CA MET A 88 8.14 8.01 -2.80
C MET A 88 9.40 7.17 -2.94
N ASP A 89 9.88 6.62 -1.84
CA ASP A 89 10.98 5.65 -1.83
C ASP A 89 10.44 4.22 -2.07
N ASN A 90 11.30 3.36 -2.62
CA ASN A 90 10.95 2.02 -3.12
C ASN A 90 9.84 2.04 -4.19
N ALA A 91 9.97 2.95 -5.16
CA ALA A 91 9.06 3.08 -6.28
C ALA A 91 8.88 1.74 -7.01
N ASN A 92 7.63 1.40 -7.32
CA ASN A 92 7.17 0.14 -7.91
C ASN A 92 7.58 -1.13 -7.12
N ALA A 93 7.88 -1.01 -5.82
CA ALA A 93 8.44 -2.11 -5.02
C ALA A 93 9.70 -2.73 -5.64
N SER A 94 10.55 -1.88 -6.25
CA SER A 94 11.75 -2.33 -6.99
C SER A 94 12.84 -2.92 -6.09
N SER A 95 12.69 -2.79 -4.78
CA SER A 95 13.66 -3.19 -3.78
C SER A 95 12.99 -4.02 -2.69
N PHE A 96 13.71 -5.02 -2.17
CA PHE A 96 13.22 -5.90 -1.11
C PHE A 96 13.32 -5.24 0.28
N VAL A 97 12.55 -4.18 0.47
CA VAL A 97 12.47 -3.40 1.72
C VAL A 97 11.05 -2.89 1.94
N ARG A 98 10.76 -2.54 3.19
CA ARG A 98 9.56 -1.79 3.57
C ARG A 98 9.95 -0.35 3.90
N VAL A 99 9.11 0.61 3.54
CA VAL A 99 9.38 2.02 3.72
C VAL A 99 8.41 2.63 4.71
N GLU A 100 8.96 3.13 5.82
CA GLU A 100 8.22 3.95 6.77
C GLU A 100 8.59 5.41 6.61
N TYR A 101 7.60 6.26 6.39
CA TYR A 101 7.73 7.72 6.35
C TYR A 101 7.43 8.32 7.72
N ASP A 102 8.14 9.40 8.08
CA ASP A 102 7.75 10.29 9.16
C ASP A 102 6.39 10.97 8.89
N ASP A 103 5.84 11.62 9.91
CA ASP A 103 4.48 12.14 9.87
C ASP A 103 4.30 13.20 8.76
N ILE A 104 5.28 14.09 8.62
CA ILE A 104 5.25 15.18 7.63
C ILE A 104 5.43 14.64 6.21
N GLY A 105 6.38 13.73 5.99
CA GLY A 105 6.62 13.10 4.70
C GLY A 105 5.45 12.24 4.26
N TYR A 106 4.85 11.51 5.20
CA TYR A 106 3.60 10.76 4.97
C TYR A 106 2.49 11.68 4.50
N ASP A 107 2.18 12.74 5.24
CA ASP A 107 1.07 13.65 4.92
C ASP A 107 1.25 14.29 3.53
N ARG A 108 2.47 14.73 3.21
CA ARG A 108 2.79 15.32 1.89
C ARG A 108 2.65 14.30 0.76
N LEU A 109 3.11 13.08 0.96
CA LEU A 109 2.97 12.00 -0.01
C LEU A 109 1.50 11.67 -0.26
N MET A 110 0.71 11.49 0.81
CA MET A 110 -0.71 11.18 0.70
C MET A 110 -1.50 12.32 0.05
N GLN A 111 -1.21 13.58 0.40
CA GLN A 111 -1.80 14.74 -0.29
C GLN A 111 -1.48 14.73 -1.78
N ARG A 112 -0.24 14.41 -2.17
CA ARG A 112 0.13 14.32 -3.59
C ARG A 112 -0.66 13.24 -4.31
N ILE A 113 -0.78 12.04 -3.73
CA ILE A 113 -1.53 10.93 -4.33
C ILE A 113 -3.00 11.33 -4.55
N ARG A 114 -3.63 12.04 -3.61
CA ARG A 114 -5.01 12.54 -3.76
C ARG A 114 -5.16 13.54 -4.91
N ILE A 115 -4.17 14.41 -5.13
CA ILE A 115 -4.23 15.47 -6.16
C ILE A 115 -3.83 14.93 -7.54
N LYS A 116 -2.86 14.02 -7.60
CA LYS A 116 -2.24 13.47 -8.82
C LYS A 116 -2.06 11.95 -8.72
N PRO A 117 -3.15 11.17 -8.66
CA PRO A 117 -3.08 9.72 -8.49
C PRO A 117 -2.42 8.99 -9.67
N ASP A 118 -2.40 9.62 -10.84
CA ASP A 118 -1.81 9.16 -12.10
C ASP A 118 -0.27 9.21 -12.11
N GLU A 119 0.36 9.97 -11.20
CA GLU A 119 1.82 10.00 -11.05
C GLU A 119 2.38 8.76 -10.32
N PHE A 120 1.50 7.95 -9.73
CA PHE A 120 1.84 6.76 -8.96
C PHE A 120 1.35 5.52 -9.69
N SER A 121 2.24 4.55 -9.86
CA SER A 121 1.90 3.29 -10.50
C SER A 121 1.01 2.46 -9.57
N LEU A 122 0.40 1.41 -10.14
CA LEU A 122 -0.21 0.35 -9.34
C LEU A 122 0.73 -0.18 -8.26
N GLY A 123 1.99 -0.46 -8.62
CA GLY A 123 2.98 -1.01 -7.70
C GLY A 123 3.26 -0.08 -6.52
N ASP A 124 3.27 1.24 -6.75
CA ASP A 124 3.42 2.25 -5.70
C ASP A 124 2.25 2.22 -4.72
N LYS A 125 1.02 2.15 -5.24
CA LYS A 125 -0.20 2.09 -4.42
C LYS A 125 -0.28 0.79 -3.61
N ILE A 126 0.04 -0.35 -4.24
CA ILE A 126 0.07 -1.66 -3.58
C ILE A 126 1.09 -1.64 -2.44
N ILE A 127 2.32 -1.18 -2.69
CA ILE A 127 3.37 -1.22 -1.66
C ILE A 127 3.07 -0.29 -0.49
N LEU A 128 2.46 0.88 -0.72
CA LEU A 128 2.01 1.77 0.35
C LEU A 128 1.00 1.09 1.27
N LEU A 129 0.02 0.38 0.71
CA LEU A 129 -0.97 -0.36 1.48
C LEU A 129 -0.33 -1.54 2.22
N ALA A 130 0.47 -2.34 1.52
CA ALA A 130 1.14 -3.51 2.07
C ALA A 130 2.12 -3.16 3.20
N ASP A 131 2.86 -2.05 3.07
CA ASP A 131 3.77 -1.58 4.11
C ASP A 131 3.01 -1.09 5.33
N ARG A 132 1.93 -0.32 5.16
CA ARG A 132 1.13 0.15 6.31
C ARG A 132 0.48 -0.99 7.08
N LEU A 133 -0.03 -2.01 6.37
CA LEU A 133 -0.52 -3.21 7.01
C LEU A 133 0.59 -3.92 7.80
N ALA A 134 1.77 -4.08 7.21
CA ALA A 134 2.89 -4.74 7.88
C ALA A 134 3.37 -3.98 9.13
N PHE A 135 3.46 -2.65 9.08
CA PHE A 135 3.82 -1.84 10.25
C PHE A 135 2.76 -1.91 11.35
N LEU A 136 1.47 -1.92 11.01
CA LEU A 136 0.39 -2.14 11.97
C LEU A 136 0.51 -3.51 12.64
N GLN A 137 0.68 -4.58 11.86
CA GLN A 137 0.87 -5.95 12.36
C GLN A 137 2.10 -6.05 13.28
N ARG A 138 3.22 -5.40 12.91
CA ARG A 138 4.44 -5.35 13.74
C ARG A 138 4.15 -4.72 15.10
N LYS A 139 3.41 -3.61 15.15
CA LYS A 139 3.01 -2.96 16.41
C LYS A 139 2.11 -3.87 17.25
N MET A 140 1.11 -4.51 16.64
CA MET A 140 0.23 -5.45 17.31
C MET A 140 1.00 -6.63 17.93
N LEU A 141 1.92 -7.24 17.17
CA LEU A 141 2.73 -8.35 17.65
C LEU A 141 3.67 -7.96 18.80
N ARG A 142 4.07 -6.69 18.86
CA ARG A 142 4.92 -6.15 19.93
C ARG A 142 4.15 -5.58 21.11
N ASN A 143 2.81 -5.68 21.10
CA ASN A 143 1.94 -5.01 22.08
C ASN A 143 2.21 -3.49 22.20
N GLU A 144 2.64 -2.86 21.10
CA GLU A 144 2.81 -1.41 21.03
C GLU A 144 1.47 -0.73 20.73
N PRO A 145 1.24 0.52 21.19
CA PRO A 145 0.08 1.29 20.78
C PRO A 145 -0.02 1.43 19.26
N PHE A 146 -1.18 1.09 18.70
CA PHE A 146 -1.46 1.16 17.27
C PHE A 146 -2.79 1.87 16.99
N SER A 147 -2.91 2.41 15.79
CA SER A 147 -4.15 2.98 15.25
C SER A 147 -4.32 2.56 13.80
N TYR A 148 -5.57 2.37 13.40
CA TYR A 148 -5.95 2.10 12.00
C TYR A 148 -5.96 3.37 11.14
N ASP A 149 -5.80 4.57 11.70
CA ASP A 149 -5.97 5.85 10.99
C ASP A 149 -5.17 5.93 9.69
N ARG A 150 -3.85 5.66 9.74
CA ARG A 150 -3.00 5.69 8.53
C ARG A 150 -3.34 4.58 7.54
N LEU A 151 -3.76 3.43 8.04
CA LEU A 151 -4.13 2.32 7.16
C LEU A 151 -5.41 2.65 6.40
N MET A 152 -6.42 3.18 7.10
CA MET A 152 -7.66 3.67 6.50
C MET A 152 -7.42 4.85 5.57
N ASP A 153 -6.48 5.74 5.92
CA ASP A 153 -6.11 6.88 5.10
C ASP A 153 -5.45 6.47 3.77
N VAL A 154 -4.58 5.45 3.79
CA VAL A 154 -4.07 4.85 2.55
C VAL A 154 -5.20 4.21 1.76
N ILE A 155 -5.97 3.31 2.36
CA ILE A 155 -7.11 2.61 1.73
C ILE A 155 -8.05 3.60 1.03
N THR A 156 -8.48 4.66 1.71
CA THR A 156 -9.37 5.70 1.17
C THR A 156 -8.72 6.58 0.12
N THR A 157 -7.40 6.67 0.08
CA THR A 157 -6.68 7.48 -0.91
C THR A 157 -6.39 6.69 -2.19
N VAL A 158 -6.04 5.40 -2.09
CA VAL A 158 -5.53 4.62 -3.22
C VAL A 158 -6.57 3.73 -3.91
N LEU A 159 -7.65 3.35 -3.21
CA LEU A 159 -8.66 2.43 -3.74
C LEU A 159 -9.79 3.08 -4.55
N PRO A 160 -10.35 4.25 -4.20
CA PRO A 160 -11.51 4.77 -4.91
C PRO A 160 -11.25 4.94 -6.41
N GLY A 161 -12.10 4.30 -7.23
CA GLY A 161 -12.00 4.34 -8.69
C GLY A 161 -10.89 3.48 -9.31
N ASP A 162 -10.08 2.78 -8.50
CA ASP A 162 -9.13 1.79 -9.00
C ASP A 162 -9.88 0.49 -9.33
N THR A 163 -9.67 -0.08 -10.51
CA THR A 163 -10.37 -1.30 -10.97
C THR A 163 -9.48 -2.54 -10.90
N GLN A 164 -8.29 -2.42 -10.33
CA GLN A 164 -7.27 -3.46 -10.41
C GLN A 164 -7.37 -4.43 -9.24
N PHE A 165 -7.41 -5.73 -9.54
CA PHE A 165 -7.60 -6.80 -8.57
C PHE A 165 -6.57 -6.79 -7.43
N GLY A 166 -5.28 -6.54 -7.72
CA GLY A 166 -4.22 -6.59 -6.71
C GLY A 166 -4.41 -5.57 -5.58
N MET A 167 -4.98 -4.40 -5.87
CA MET A 167 -5.32 -3.41 -4.84
C MET A 167 -6.43 -3.91 -3.92
N PHE A 168 -7.48 -4.51 -4.51
CA PHE A 168 -8.60 -5.05 -3.78
C PHE A 168 -8.19 -6.24 -2.91
N GLU A 169 -7.37 -7.15 -3.44
CA GLU A 169 -6.86 -8.30 -2.69
C GLU A 169 -6.06 -7.87 -1.46
N GLU A 170 -5.17 -6.89 -1.58
CA GLU A 170 -4.41 -6.38 -0.43
C GLU A 170 -5.31 -5.63 0.57
N ALA A 171 -6.29 -4.85 0.10
CA ALA A 171 -7.23 -4.17 0.98
C ALA A 171 -8.14 -5.14 1.74
N GLN A 172 -8.53 -6.25 1.10
CA GLN A 172 -9.41 -7.25 1.71
C GLN A 172 -8.80 -7.90 2.95
N LYS A 173 -7.46 -8.07 2.97
CA LYS A 173 -6.71 -8.54 4.16
C LYS A 173 -6.87 -7.63 5.37
N VAL A 174 -7.31 -6.39 5.18
CA VAL A 174 -7.61 -5.41 6.24
C VAL A 174 -9.10 -5.33 6.52
N ILE A 175 -9.91 -5.25 5.47
CA ILE A 175 -11.36 -5.07 5.57
C ILE A 175 -12.00 -6.29 6.25
N ASP A 176 -11.59 -7.52 5.93
CA ASP A 176 -12.18 -8.73 6.53
C ASP A 176 -11.98 -8.81 8.05
N PRO A 177 -10.75 -8.66 8.59
CA PRO A 177 -10.58 -8.61 10.04
C PRO A 177 -11.32 -7.46 10.72
N LEU A 178 -11.37 -6.27 10.10
CA LEU A 178 -12.12 -5.14 10.65
C LEU A 178 -13.62 -5.45 10.70
N GLU A 179 -14.17 -6.08 9.66
CA GLU A 179 -15.58 -6.48 9.64
C GLU A 179 -15.93 -7.38 10.82
N LEU A 180 -15.08 -8.36 11.10
CA LEU A 180 -15.28 -9.27 12.24
C LEU A 180 -15.34 -8.54 13.58
N MET A 181 -14.69 -7.38 13.71
CA MET A 181 -14.77 -6.55 14.92
C MET A 181 -16.11 -5.83 15.06
N PHE A 182 -16.79 -5.53 13.94
CA PHE A 182 -18.03 -4.76 13.92
C PHE A 182 -19.28 -5.60 13.62
N LEU A 183 -19.14 -6.87 13.21
CA LEU A 183 -20.24 -7.72 12.72
C LEU A 183 -21.46 -7.74 13.66
N ASP A 184 -21.20 -7.87 14.96
CA ASP A 184 -22.24 -7.93 16.01
C ASP A 184 -22.44 -6.58 16.72
N GLY A 185 -21.76 -5.53 16.25
CA GLY A 185 -21.77 -4.20 16.84
C GLY A 185 -22.87 -3.28 16.29
N PRO A 186 -23.29 -2.26 17.05
CA PRO A 186 -24.23 -1.24 16.57
C PRO A 186 -23.68 -0.47 15.36
N ASP A 187 -22.35 -0.43 15.21
CA ASP A 187 -21.64 0.28 14.14
C ASP A 187 -21.52 -0.53 12.84
N TYR A 188 -22.06 -1.76 12.78
CA TYR A 188 -22.01 -2.58 11.56
C TYR A 188 -22.62 -1.86 10.35
N GLY A 189 -23.67 -1.06 10.57
CA GLY A 189 -24.28 -0.23 9.53
C GLY A 189 -23.30 0.79 8.93
N LEU A 190 -22.43 1.40 9.75
CA LEU A 190 -21.38 2.31 9.28
C LEU A 190 -20.31 1.55 8.48
N PHE A 191 -19.98 0.34 8.90
CA PHE A 191 -19.05 -0.52 8.17
C PHE A 191 -19.56 -0.89 6.76
N LYS A 192 -20.88 -1.13 6.61
CA LYS A 192 -21.50 -1.35 5.29
C LYS A 192 -21.35 -0.14 4.36
N VAL A 193 -21.51 1.08 4.87
CA VAL A 193 -21.33 2.33 4.10
C VAL A 193 -19.87 2.50 3.65
N LEU A 194 -18.93 2.15 4.51
CA LEU A 194 -17.51 2.15 4.19
C LEU A 194 -17.28 1.24 2.96
N ARG A 195 -17.75 -0.02 2.97
CA ARG A 195 -17.63 -0.97 1.84
C ARG A 195 -18.22 -0.47 0.51
N LEU A 196 -19.33 0.28 0.53
CA LEU A 196 -19.97 0.83 -0.67
C LEU A 196 -19.03 1.75 -1.49
N ILE A 197 -18.15 2.50 -0.82
CA ILE A 197 -17.19 3.39 -1.48
C ILE A 197 -16.08 2.59 -2.21
N TYR A 198 -15.78 1.37 -1.75
CA TYR A 198 -14.67 0.55 -2.27
C TYR A 198 -15.07 -0.49 -3.32
N LEU A 199 -16.36 -0.73 -3.52
CA LEU A 199 -16.89 -1.81 -4.35
C LEU A 199 -17.09 -1.44 -5.83
N HIS A 200 -16.38 -0.44 -6.35
CA HIS A 200 -16.38 -0.13 -7.79
C HIS A 200 -15.32 -0.89 -8.62
N ALA A 201 -14.60 -1.85 -8.01
CA ALA A 201 -13.47 -2.57 -8.61
C ALA A 201 -13.74 -4.07 -8.82
N THR A 202 -13.73 -4.53 -10.08
CA THR A 202 -13.78 -5.94 -10.55
C THR A 202 -15.10 -6.74 -10.45
N ARG A 203 -15.86 -6.76 -11.56
CA ARG A 203 -17.19 -7.37 -11.76
C ARG A 203 -17.36 -8.84 -11.30
N TYR A 204 -16.32 -9.68 -11.34
CA TYR A 204 -16.43 -11.13 -11.10
C TYR A 204 -16.28 -11.56 -9.63
N LEU A 205 -15.59 -10.76 -8.81
CA LEU A 205 -15.49 -11.00 -7.37
C LEU A 205 -16.53 -10.21 -6.59
N LEU A 206 -17.06 -9.15 -7.22
CA LEU A 206 -17.97 -8.19 -6.61
C LEU A 206 -19.33 -8.77 -6.27
N LEU A 207 -19.92 -9.61 -7.13
CA LEU A 207 -21.30 -10.05 -6.94
C LEU A 207 -21.52 -10.81 -5.63
N PRO A 208 -20.69 -11.82 -5.25
CA PRO A 208 -20.83 -12.46 -3.94
C PRO A 208 -20.76 -11.49 -2.76
N TYR A 209 -19.90 -10.47 -2.84
CA TYR A 209 -19.80 -9.44 -1.80
C TYR A 209 -21.00 -8.50 -1.81
N ALA A 210 -21.42 -8.00 -2.98
CA ALA A 210 -22.55 -7.10 -3.12
C ALA A 210 -23.84 -7.77 -2.57
N VAL A 211 -24.06 -9.05 -2.93
CA VAL A 211 -25.15 -9.88 -2.41
C VAL A 211 -25.06 -10.03 -0.89
N ARG A 212 -23.88 -10.36 -0.35
CA ARG A 212 -23.67 -10.53 1.11
C ARG A 212 -24.05 -9.30 1.92
N TYR A 213 -23.84 -8.10 1.37
CA TYR A 213 -24.11 -6.84 2.08
C TYR A 213 -25.43 -6.15 1.70
N ASP A 214 -26.23 -6.76 0.81
CA ASP A 214 -27.50 -6.19 0.33
C ASP A 214 -27.31 -4.81 -0.32
N LEU A 215 -26.36 -4.74 -1.26
CA LEU A 215 -26.05 -3.48 -1.94
C LEU A 215 -26.92 -3.32 -3.18
N SER A 216 -27.70 -2.23 -3.26
CA SER A 216 -28.56 -1.95 -4.42
C SER A 216 -29.47 -3.17 -4.74
N ASP A 217 -29.60 -3.51 -6.02
CA ASP A 217 -30.30 -4.63 -6.62
C ASP A 217 -29.47 -5.93 -6.66
N SER A 218 -28.30 -5.98 -6.00
CA SER A 218 -27.39 -7.12 -6.09
C SER A 218 -27.99 -8.43 -5.57
N VAL A 219 -28.84 -8.39 -4.54
CA VAL A 219 -29.54 -9.57 -4.01
C VAL A 219 -30.52 -10.11 -5.04
N ASP A 220 -31.25 -9.23 -5.73
CA ASP A 220 -32.20 -9.61 -6.77
C ASP A 220 -31.46 -10.16 -7.99
N GLU A 221 -30.37 -9.53 -8.40
CA GLU A 221 -29.53 -9.99 -9.51
C GLU A 221 -28.82 -11.33 -9.19
N GLY A 222 -28.30 -11.48 -7.97
CA GLY A 222 -27.71 -12.74 -7.50
C GLY A 222 -28.75 -13.87 -7.45
N ARG A 223 -29.98 -13.57 -7.02
CA ARG A 223 -31.10 -14.51 -7.05
C ARG A 223 -31.48 -14.89 -8.48
N ARG A 224 -31.60 -13.91 -9.39
CA ARG A 224 -31.89 -14.14 -10.81
C ARG A 224 -30.87 -15.09 -11.44
N LEU A 225 -29.57 -14.83 -11.25
CA LEU A 225 -28.49 -15.67 -11.77
C LEU A 225 -28.51 -17.09 -11.18
N PHE A 226 -28.86 -17.23 -9.90
CA PHE A 226 -29.00 -18.54 -9.26
C PHE A 226 -30.21 -19.31 -9.81
N GLU A 227 -31.35 -18.63 -10.01
CA GLU A 227 -32.55 -19.22 -10.61
C GLU A 227 -32.31 -19.65 -12.06
N GLU A 228 -31.59 -18.84 -12.85
CA GLU A 228 -31.15 -19.20 -14.21
C GLU A 228 -30.28 -20.46 -14.18
N MET A 229 -29.28 -20.52 -13.31
CA MET A 229 -28.45 -21.72 -13.14
C MET A 229 -29.31 -22.94 -12.78
N LEU A 230 -30.27 -22.82 -11.86
CA LEU A 230 -31.16 -23.93 -11.49
C LEU A 230 -32.00 -24.42 -12.67
N GLN A 231 -32.48 -23.52 -13.53
CA GLN A 231 -33.22 -23.88 -14.74
C GLN A 231 -32.32 -24.57 -15.77
N GLU A 232 -31.13 -24.02 -16.03
CA GLU A 232 -30.16 -24.56 -17.00
C GLU A 232 -29.57 -25.91 -16.57
N CYS A 233 -29.54 -26.17 -15.25
CA CYS A 233 -29.08 -27.40 -14.64
C CYS A 233 -30.21 -28.38 -14.28
N ALA A 234 -31.48 -28.09 -14.59
CA ALA A 234 -32.62 -28.83 -14.06
C ALA A 234 -32.61 -30.33 -14.44
N THR A 235 -32.00 -30.69 -15.57
CA THR A 235 -31.94 -32.06 -16.09
C THR A 235 -30.62 -32.77 -15.80
N THR A 236 -29.65 -32.07 -15.19
CA THR A 236 -28.31 -32.61 -14.93
C THR A 236 -28.23 -33.31 -13.58
N ALA A 237 -27.85 -34.59 -13.60
CA ALA A 237 -27.65 -35.42 -12.40
C ALA A 237 -26.19 -35.53 -11.95
N THR A 238 -25.22 -35.02 -12.74
CA THR A 238 -23.78 -35.15 -12.48
C THR A 238 -23.04 -33.85 -12.83
N GLY A 239 -22.81 -32.99 -11.83
CA GLY A 239 -21.96 -31.80 -11.96
C GLY A 239 -22.61 -30.61 -12.69
N VAL A 240 -22.10 -29.40 -12.39
CA VAL A 240 -22.53 -28.12 -12.99
C VAL A 240 -21.92 -27.88 -14.37
N ASP A 241 -20.87 -28.62 -14.71
CA ASP A 241 -20.12 -28.62 -15.96
C ASP A 241 -20.89 -29.21 -17.17
N LYS A 242 -22.10 -29.72 -16.93
CA LYS A 242 -23.04 -30.17 -17.97
C LYS A 242 -24.29 -29.30 -18.10
N CYS A 243 -24.44 -28.28 -17.28
CA CYS A 243 -25.51 -27.31 -17.43
C CYS A 243 -25.28 -26.54 -18.73
N ASN A 244 -26.34 -26.32 -19.52
CA ASN A 244 -26.26 -25.72 -20.86
C ASN A 244 -25.43 -26.48 -21.91
N LYS A 245 -25.51 -27.82 -21.93
CA LYS A 245 -25.26 -28.60 -23.15
C LYS A 245 -26.55 -29.03 -23.84
#